data_AF-A0A6L7MUD8-F1
#
_entry.id   AF-A0A6L7MUD8-F1
#
_cell.length_a   1.000
_cell.length_b   1.000
_cell.length_c   1.000
_cell.angle_alpha   90.00
_cell.angle_beta   90.00
_cell.angle_gamma   90.00
#
_symmetry.space_group_name_H-M   'P 1'
#
loop_
_entity.id
_entity.type
_entity.pdbx_description
1 polymer ?
#
loop_
_entity_poly.entity_id
_entity_poly.type
_entity_poly.pdbx_seq_one_letter_code
_entity_poly.pdbx_strand_id
1 'polypeptide(L)'
;MHGSEGAVGPVATPRLHMQTLFRFNDAGLIVGTREPDAVHGPVFWIARGREGCVWAVRCDTPKRVQRELQRLAEDEPPADDFHAPPVHARRYRSIIGGEVGAGPAFRFPHSLPEPTGVVFANDVGRLLPHFPDWRADEVDGRTPIATVERDERAISVCCSARKSPFAAEAGLETAPAFRGHGLAARVTSAWALAVRSSGRVPLYSTSWSNVASLAVARKLGLSLYASAWSLNDATSRQPVGQQG
;
A
#
# COMPACT_ATOMS: atom_id res chain seq x y z
N MET A 1 1.78 -3.78 41.95
CA MET A 1 1.55 -3.01 40.71
C MET A 1 2.83 -3.10 39.88
N HIS A 2 2.88 -4.01 38.92
CA HIS A 2 3.95 -4.06 37.93
C HIS A 2 3.27 -3.78 36.60
N GLY A 3 3.55 -2.62 36.04
CA GLY A 3 3.08 -2.24 34.72
C GLY A 3 3.61 -3.24 33.71
N SER A 4 2.69 -3.92 33.02
CA SER A 4 3.01 -4.64 31.82
C SER A 4 3.44 -3.60 30.77
N GLU A 5 4.75 -3.51 30.49
CA GLU A 5 5.20 -3.06 29.18
C GLU A 5 4.67 -4.07 28.17
N GLY A 6 3.47 -3.80 27.67
CA GLY A 6 2.86 -4.59 26.62
C GLY A 6 3.81 -4.55 25.42
N ALA A 7 4.30 -5.71 25.01
CA ALA A 7 5.09 -5.85 23.80
C ALA A 7 4.34 -5.15 22.66
N VAL A 8 4.83 -3.97 22.26
CA VAL A 8 4.25 -3.21 21.17
C VAL A 8 4.56 -4.03 19.92
N GLY A 9 3.56 -4.79 19.46
CA GLY A 9 3.65 -5.56 18.22
C GLY A 9 4.14 -4.66 17.07
N PRO A 10 4.66 -5.24 15.98
CA PRO A 10 5.27 -4.48 14.90
C PRO A 10 4.32 -3.37 14.42
N VAL A 11 4.89 -2.19 14.24
CA VAL A 11 4.15 -0.96 13.97
C VAL A 11 4.38 -0.54 12.52
N ALA A 12 3.38 0.07 11.88
CA ALA A 12 3.54 0.64 10.54
C ALA A 12 4.61 1.74 10.57
N THR A 13 5.71 1.51 9.85
CA THR A 13 6.82 2.45 9.65
C THR A 13 7.10 2.62 8.15
N PRO A 14 7.71 3.73 7.72
CA PRO A 14 8.06 3.92 6.31
C PRO A 14 8.93 2.79 5.77
N ARG A 15 9.88 2.28 6.57
CA ARG A 15 10.78 1.19 6.18
C ARG A 15 10.04 -0.12 5.97
N LEU A 16 9.16 -0.50 6.92
CA LEU A 16 8.34 -1.71 6.80
C LEU A 16 7.42 -1.63 5.58
N HIS A 17 6.88 -0.44 5.31
CA HIS A 17 6.06 -0.19 4.15
C HIS A 17 6.85 -0.43 2.86
N MET A 18 8.01 0.21 2.70
CA MET A 18 8.90 0.02 1.55
C MET A 18 9.26 -1.46 1.32
N GLN A 19 9.55 -2.20 2.39
CA GLN A 19 9.83 -3.64 2.35
C GLN A 19 8.63 -4.49 1.96
N THR A 20 7.41 -3.99 2.17
CA THR A 20 6.16 -4.64 1.79
C THR A 20 5.75 -4.29 0.36
N LEU A 21 6.17 -3.13 -0.14
CA LEU A 21 5.92 -2.72 -1.53
C LEU A 21 6.84 -3.44 -2.51
N PHE A 22 8.12 -3.59 -2.15
CA PHE A 22 9.17 -3.94 -3.10
C PHE A 22 10.03 -5.13 -2.67
N ARG A 23 10.56 -5.84 -3.67
CA ARG A 23 11.66 -6.79 -3.51
C ARG A 23 12.97 -6.06 -3.80
N PHE A 24 14.01 -6.47 -3.08
CA PHE A 24 15.34 -5.87 -3.16
C PHE A 24 16.38 -6.92 -3.52
N ASN A 25 17.42 -6.52 -4.25
CA ASN A 25 18.65 -7.32 -4.36
C ASN A 25 19.58 -7.06 -3.15
N ASP A 26 20.73 -7.74 -3.12
CA ASP A 26 21.72 -7.63 -2.04
C ASP A 26 22.31 -6.22 -1.89
N ALA A 27 22.25 -5.41 -2.95
CA ALA A 27 22.67 -4.01 -2.92
C ALA A 27 21.58 -3.04 -2.41
N GLY A 28 20.41 -3.55 -2.01
CA GLY A 28 19.29 -2.74 -1.53
C GLY A 28 18.53 -1.99 -2.63
N LEU A 29 18.68 -2.40 -3.89
CA LEU A 29 18.00 -1.80 -5.04
C LEU A 29 16.71 -2.55 -5.37
N ILE A 30 15.67 -1.83 -5.80
CA ILE A 30 14.38 -2.42 -6.19
C ILE A 30 14.57 -3.30 -7.43
N VAL A 31 14.21 -4.58 -7.33
CA VAL A 31 14.17 -5.51 -8.46
C VAL A 31 12.76 -5.69 -9.03
N GLY A 32 11.74 -5.32 -8.27
CA GLY A 32 10.34 -5.42 -8.67
C GLY A 32 9.40 -5.21 -7.49
N THR A 33 8.12 -5.17 -7.78
CA THR A 33 7.06 -5.05 -6.77
C THR A 33 6.72 -6.42 -6.13
N ARG A 34 5.80 -6.45 -5.17
CA ARG A 34 5.44 -7.64 -4.37
C ARG A 34 4.04 -8.20 -4.62
N GLU A 35 3.34 -7.69 -5.62
CA GLU A 35 2.13 -8.31 -6.16
C GLU A 35 2.45 -9.74 -6.69
N PRO A 36 1.45 -10.64 -6.75
CA PRO A 36 1.62 -11.95 -7.38
C PRO A 36 2.16 -11.84 -8.81
N ASP A 37 1.65 -10.88 -9.57
CA ASP A 37 2.05 -10.50 -10.93
C ASP A 37 3.10 -9.38 -10.90
N ALA A 38 4.17 -9.59 -10.13
CA ALA A 38 5.18 -8.55 -9.88
C ALA A 38 5.67 -7.84 -11.15
N VAL A 39 5.59 -6.52 -11.13
CA VAL A 39 6.03 -5.64 -12.23
C VAL A 39 7.32 -4.90 -11.86
N HIS A 40 7.83 -4.12 -12.81
CA HIS A 40 8.88 -3.16 -12.51
C HIS A 40 8.39 -2.14 -11.47
N GLY A 41 9.18 -1.97 -10.41
CA GLY A 41 8.93 -0.90 -9.45
C GLY A 41 9.22 0.48 -10.03
N PRO A 42 8.95 1.54 -9.25
CA PRO A 42 9.34 2.90 -9.62
C PRO A 42 10.86 2.99 -9.76
N VAL A 43 11.33 3.90 -10.63
CA VAL A 43 12.76 4.20 -10.77
C VAL A 43 13.32 4.72 -9.45
N PHE A 44 12.55 5.59 -8.79
CA PHE A 44 12.86 6.12 -7.47
C PHE A 44 11.60 6.21 -6.63
N TRP A 45 11.72 5.83 -5.36
CA TRP A 45 10.66 5.95 -4.37
C TRP A 45 11.24 6.50 -3.07
N ILE A 46 10.52 7.41 -2.44
CA ILE A 46 10.86 7.96 -1.13
C ILE A 46 9.60 8.13 -0.29
N ALA A 47 9.65 7.70 0.97
CA ALA A 47 8.65 8.02 1.97
C ALA A 47 9.26 8.87 3.07
N ARG A 48 8.55 9.94 3.43
CA ARG A 48 8.94 10.88 4.48
C ARG A 48 7.98 10.72 5.65
N GLY A 49 8.52 10.33 6.79
CA GLY A 49 7.84 10.33 8.09
C GLY A 49 8.27 11.53 8.94
N ARG A 50 7.74 11.64 10.16
CA ARG A 50 8.12 12.71 11.11
C ARG A 50 9.52 12.56 11.68
N GLU A 51 10.06 11.35 11.67
CA GLU A 51 11.37 11.03 12.25
C GLU A 51 12.47 10.89 11.19
N GLY A 52 12.11 10.89 9.91
CA GLY A 52 13.07 10.76 8.81
C GLY A 52 12.48 10.19 7.53
N CYS A 53 13.40 10.00 6.58
CA CYS A 53 13.11 9.54 5.23
C CYS A 53 13.61 8.11 5.03
N VAL A 54 12.91 7.36 4.19
CA VAL A 54 13.40 6.11 3.62
C VAL A 54 13.18 6.14 2.13
N TRP A 55 14.11 5.59 1.37
CA TRP A 55 14.05 5.63 -0.08
C TRP A 55 14.66 4.37 -0.68
N ALA A 56 14.37 4.17 -1.95
CA ALA A 56 14.99 3.14 -2.76
C ALA A 56 15.02 3.53 -4.24
N VAL A 57 15.99 2.94 -4.94
CA VAL A 57 16.25 3.15 -6.37
C VAL A 57 16.16 1.80 -7.07
N ARG A 58 15.68 1.77 -8.32
CA ARG A 58 15.58 0.55 -9.13
C ARG A 58 16.94 0.04 -9.61
N CYS A 59 17.09 -1.28 -9.68
CA CYS A 59 18.37 -1.95 -9.91
C CYS A 59 18.99 -1.69 -11.30
N ASP A 60 18.16 -1.41 -12.30
CA ASP A 60 18.54 -1.09 -13.68
C ASP A 60 18.92 0.38 -13.88
N THR A 61 18.78 1.23 -12.85
CA THR A 61 19.13 2.65 -12.92
C THR A 61 20.65 2.81 -13.04
N PRO A 62 21.20 3.66 -13.93
CA PRO A 62 22.65 3.84 -14.04
C PRO A 62 23.33 4.24 -12.72
N LYS A 63 24.49 3.65 -12.39
CA LYS A 63 25.20 3.89 -11.10
C LYS A 63 25.47 5.37 -10.79
N ARG A 64 25.68 6.20 -11.81
CA ARG A 64 25.82 7.66 -11.63
C ARG A 64 24.53 8.28 -11.11
N VAL A 65 23.40 7.91 -11.70
CA VAL A 65 22.06 8.37 -11.31
C VAL A 65 21.72 7.84 -9.91
N GLN A 66 21.96 6.57 -9.62
CA GLN A 66 21.74 6.00 -8.27
C GLN A 66 22.45 6.83 -7.18
N ARG A 67 23.74 7.13 -7.37
CA ARG A 67 24.52 7.95 -6.42
C ARG A 67 23.99 9.37 -6.27
N GLU A 68 23.50 9.98 -7.36
CA GLU A 68 22.93 11.33 -7.30
C GLU A 68 21.59 11.33 -6.54
N LEU A 69 20.71 10.37 -6.83
CA LEU A 69 19.43 10.20 -6.12
C LEU A 69 19.65 9.92 -4.63
N GLN A 70 20.62 9.07 -4.30
CA GLN A 70 20.96 8.77 -2.91
C GLN A 70 21.41 10.02 -2.15
N ARG A 71 22.33 10.82 -2.70
CA ARG A 71 22.77 12.06 -2.04
C ARG A 71 21.63 13.04 -1.78
N LEU A 72 20.72 13.19 -2.76
CA LEU A 72 19.56 14.06 -2.60
C LEU A 72 18.61 13.52 -1.53
N ALA A 73 18.40 12.20 -1.48
CA ALA A 73 17.50 11.58 -0.51
C ALA A 73 18.07 11.61 0.92
N GLU A 74 19.39 11.51 1.08
CA GLU A 74 20.10 11.67 2.36
C GLU A 74 19.97 13.11 2.92
N ASP A 75 19.81 14.10 2.04
CA ASP A 75 19.63 15.52 2.38
C ASP A 75 18.14 15.89 2.61
N GLU A 76 17.18 14.98 2.37
CA GLU A 76 15.77 15.26 2.62
C GLU A 76 15.45 15.32 4.12
N PRO A 77 14.85 16.41 4.61
CA PRO A 77 14.43 16.50 6.00
C PRO A 77 13.20 15.60 6.25
N PRO A 78 12.96 15.22 7.52
CA PRO A 78 11.67 14.70 7.94
C PRO A 78 10.52 15.62 7.52
N ALA A 79 9.32 15.05 7.38
CA ALA A 79 8.16 15.82 6.94
C ALA A 79 7.42 16.48 8.12
N ASP A 80 7.37 17.81 8.10
CA ASP A 80 6.47 18.60 8.96
C ASP A 80 5.04 18.62 8.38
N ASP A 81 4.94 18.80 7.06
CA ASP A 81 3.72 18.69 6.26
C ASP A 81 3.83 17.51 5.28
N PHE A 82 2.88 16.58 5.37
CA PHE A 82 2.81 15.41 4.50
C PHE A 82 2.21 15.70 3.12
N HIS A 83 1.56 16.84 2.90
CA HIS A 83 1.03 17.25 1.60
C HIS A 83 2.09 17.93 0.72
N ALA A 84 3.06 18.62 1.31
CA ALA A 84 4.19 19.16 0.59
C ALA A 84 4.93 18.05 -0.18
N PRO A 85 5.51 18.31 -1.36
CA PRO A 85 6.40 17.36 -2.04
C PRO A 85 7.79 17.28 -1.35
N PRO A 86 8.66 16.31 -1.70
CA PRO A 86 10.08 16.32 -1.31
C PRO A 86 10.77 17.64 -1.67
N VAL A 87 11.73 18.07 -0.85
CA VAL A 87 12.47 19.35 -1.06
C VAL A 87 13.16 19.33 -2.42
N HIS A 88 13.71 18.17 -2.79
CA HIS A 88 14.41 17.97 -4.06
C HIS A 88 13.50 17.48 -5.20
N ALA A 89 12.17 17.59 -5.06
CA ALA A 89 11.21 17.09 -6.06
C ALA A 89 11.49 17.56 -7.50
N ARG A 90 11.85 18.84 -7.69
CA ARG A 90 12.24 19.35 -9.02
C ARG A 90 13.50 18.69 -9.55
N ARG A 91 14.48 18.43 -8.68
CA ARG A 91 15.76 17.79 -9.05
C ARG A 91 15.55 16.32 -9.39
N TYR A 92 14.81 15.57 -8.57
CA TYR A 92 14.46 14.17 -8.88
C TYR A 92 13.81 14.06 -10.26
N ARG A 93 12.82 14.92 -10.55
CA ARG A 93 12.16 14.97 -11.86
C ARG A 93 13.12 15.29 -13.00
N SER A 94 14.07 16.20 -12.80
CA SER A 94 15.04 16.55 -13.84
C SER A 94 16.02 15.41 -14.18
N ILE A 95 16.32 14.54 -13.21
CA ILE A 95 17.25 13.42 -13.37
C ILE A 95 16.58 12.23 -14.06
N ILE A 96 15.38 11.88 -13.64
CA ILE A 96 14.69 10.65 -14.06
C ILE A 96 13.71 10.91 -15.20
N GLY A 97 13.04 12.07 -15.19
CA GLY A 97 11.83 12.30 -15.97
C GLY A 97 10.64 11.49 -15.43
N GLY A 98 9.59 11.36 -16.25
CA GLY A 98 8.47 10.46 -15.98
C GLY A 98 7.32 11.03 -15.13
N GLU A 99 6.42 10.14 -14.76
CA GLU A 99 5.20 10.46 -14.02
C GLU A 99 5.44 10.41 -12.51
N VAL A 100 4.87 11.40 -11.82
CA VAL A 100 4.95 11.53 -10.37
C VAL A 100 3.75 10.85 -9.72
N GLY A 101 4.01 9.89 -8.85
CA GLY A 101 3.06 9.40 -7.87
C GLY A 101 3.31 10.06 -6.51
N ALA A 102 2.25 10.43 -5.81
CA ALA A 102 2.35 10.96 -4.45
C ALA A 102 1.11 10.60 -3.63
N GLY A 103 1.31 10.23 -2.38
CA GLY A 103 0.18 9.77 -1.58
C GLY A 103 0.47 9.48 -0.12
N PRO A 104 -0.57 9.51 0.72
CA PRO A 104 -0.44 9.21 2.14
C PRO A 104 -0.25 7.73 2.42
N ALA A 105 0.47 7.44 3.50
CA ALA A 105 0.50 6.15 4.15
C ALA A 105 -0.11 6.25 5.55
N PHE A 106 -1.08 5.40 5.83
CA PHE A 106 -1.84 5.41 7.06
C PHE A 106 -1.63 4.17 7.92
N ARG A 107 -1.78 4.36 9.23
CA ARG A 107 -1.76 3.32 10.25
C ARG A 107 -3.18 3.06 10.74
N PHE A 108 -3.52 1.79 10.87
CA PHE A 108 -4.78 1.38 11.50
C PHE A 108 -4.76 1.64 13.01
N PRO A 109 -5.87 2.11 13.60
CA PRO A 109 -5.99 2.26 15.06
C PRO A 109 -5.82 0.91 15.77
N HIS A 110 -5.35 0.92 17.01
CA HIS A 110 -5.07 -0.32 17.76
C HIS A 110 -6.27 -1.28 17.79
N SER A 111 -7.46 -0.75 18.08
CA SER A 111 -8.73 -1.47 17.99
C SER A 111 -9.49 -1.07 16.72
N LEU A 112 -10.06 -2.06 16.04
CA LEU A 112 -11.05 -1.86 14.98
C LEU A 112 -12.35 -2.54 15.39
N PRO A 113 -13.52 -1.98 15.04
CA PRO A 113 -14.78 -2.66 15.23
C PRO A 113 -14.83 -3.92 14.37
N GLU A 114 -15.33 -5.01 14.95
CA GLU A 114 -15.53 -6.26 14.23
C GLU A 114 -16.67 -6.09 13.20
N PRO A 115 -16.40 -6.25 11.90
CA PRO A 115 -17.40 -6.04 10.87
C PRO A 115 -18.31 -7.25 10.74
N THR A 116 -19.61 -7.02 10.57
CA THR A 116 -20.61 -8.07 10.34
C THR A 116 -20.84 -8.33 8.85
N GLY A 117 -21.23 -9.56 8.49
CA GLY A 117 -21.58 -9.91 7.11
C GLY A 117 -20.40 -9.84 6.14
N VAL A 118 -19.19 -10.17 6.63
CA VAL A 118 -17.99 -10.34 5.81
C VAL A 118 -17.64 -11.82 5.76
N VAL A 119 -17.33 -12.30 4.56
CA VAL A 119 -16.87 -13.67 4.30
C VAL A 119 -15.43 -13.60 3.81
N PHE A 120 -14.64 -14.65 4.04
CA PHE A 120 -13.30 -14.75 3.48
C PHE A 120 -13.32 -15.69 2.28
N ALA A 121 -12.96 -15.17 1.11
CA ALA A 121 -12.87 -15.95 -0.11
C ALA A 121 -11.54 -16.71 -0.18
N ASN A 122 -11.61 -17.93 -0.68
CA ASN A 122 -10.48 -18.82 -0.98
C ASN A 122 -10.45 -19.27 -2.46
N ASP A 123 -11.38 -18.78 -3.27
CA ASP A 123 -11.44 -18.97 -4.71
C ASP A 123 -11.98 -17.70 -5.40
N VAL A 124 -11.85 -17.62 -6.72
CA VAL A 124 -12.30 -16.46 -7.52
C VAL A 124 -13.76 -16.51 -7.94
N GLY A 125 -14.44 -17.64 -7.82
CA GLY A 125 -15.76 -17.88 -8.41
C GLY A 125 -16.79 -16.84 -8.00
N ARG A 126 -16.78 -16.41 -6.73
CA ARG A 126 -17.67 -15.36 -6.21
C ARG A 126 -17.22 -13.94 -6.57
N LEU A 127 -15.95 -13.73 -6.93
CA LEU A 127 -15.37 -12.43 -7.28
C LEU A 127 -15.66 -12.05 -8.74
N LEU A 128 -15.50 -13.00 -9.66
CA LEU A 128 -15.56 -12.80 -11.11
C LEU A 128 -16.81 -12.05 -11.63
N PRO A 129 -18.02 -12.21 -11.08
CA PRO A 129 -19.20 -11.50 -11.57
C PRO A 129 -19.10 -9.97 -11.51
N HIS A 130 -18.30 -9.44 -10.57
CA HIS A 130 -18.11 -7.99 -10.40
C HIS A 130 -16.66 -7.54 -10.51
N PHE A 131 -15.70 -8.46 -10.39
CA PHE A 131 -14.27 -8.22 -10.42
C PHE A 131 -13.61 -9.18 -11.43
N PRO A 132 -13.85 -8.99 -12.75
CA PRO A 132 -13.48 -9.97 -13.78
C PRO A 132 -11.96 -10.10 -13.99
N ASP A 133 -11.17 -9.16 -13.50
CA ASP A 133 -9.71 -9.17 -13.64
C ASP A 133 -9.02 -10.14 -12.66
N TRP A 134 -9.76 -10.70 -11.70
CA TRP A 134 -9.23 -11.68 -10.77
C TRP A 134 -8.89 -13.00 -11.46
N ARG A 135 -7.77 -13.60 -11.06
CA ARG A 135 -7.33 -14.90 -11.58
C ARG A 135 -7.19 -15.94 -10.48
N ALA A 136 -7.45 -17.21 -10.81
CA ALA A 136 -7.36 -18.29 -9.83
C ALA A 136 -5.94 -18.45 -9.26
N ASP A 137 -4.91 -18.20 -10.06
CA ASP A 137 -3.50 -18.36 -9.70
C ASP A 137 -2.95 -17.27 -8.75
N GLU A 138 -3.67 -16.16 -8.56
CA GLU A 138 -3.25 -15.10 -7.63
C GLU A 138 -3.93 -15.16 -6.25
N VAL A 139 -4.92 -16.02 -6.05
CA VAL A 139 -5.73 -16.09 -4.82
C VAL A 139 -4.85 -16.27 -3.59
N ASP A 140 -4.00 -17.30 -3.57
CA ASP A 140 -3.08 -17.59 -2.47
C ASP A 140 -2.15 -16.40 -2.19
N GLY A 141 -1.66 -15.80 -3.28
CA GLY A 141 -0.83 -14.60 -3.28
C GLY A 141 -1.53 -13.36 -2.70
N ARG A 142 -2.86 -13.31 -2.68
CA ARG A 142 -3.66 -12.17 -2.21
C ARG A 142 -4.38 -12.39 -0.88
N THR A 143 -4.32 -13.59 -0.30
CA THR A 143 -4.93 -13.88 1.02
C THR A 143 -4.40 -12.99 2.16
N PRO A 144 -5.21 -12.66 3.18
CA PRO A 144 -6.65 -12.89 3.25
C PRO A 144 -7.43 -12.04 2.24
N ILE A 145 -8.56 -12.54 1.76
CA ILE A 145 -9.47 -11.85 0.83
C ILE A 145 -10.83 -11.73 1.53
N ALA A 146 -11.14 -10.55 2.06
CA ALA A 146 -12.40 -10.26 2.73
C ALA A 146 -13.44 -9.74 1.71
N THR A 147 -14.64 -10.29 1.72
CA THR A 147 -15.73 -9.95 0.81
C THR A 147 -17.01 -9.57 1.57
N VAL A 148 -17.76 -8.63 1.02
CA VAL A 148 -19.21 -8.52 1.30
C VAL A 148 -19.94 -9.05 0.08
N GLU A 149 -20.90 -9.93 0.31
CA GLU A 149 -21.59 -10.65 -0.76
C GLU A 149 -23.08 -10.30 -0.81
N ARG A 150 -23.65 -10.37 -2.01
CA ARG A 150 -25.09 -10.32 -2.27
C ARG A 150 -25.41 -11.36 -3.34
N ASP A 151 -26.41 -12.20 -3.07
CA ASP A 151 -26.81 -13.29 -3.96
C ASP A 151 -25.61 -14.19 -4.36
N GLU A 152 -24.78 -14.54 -3.38
CA GLU A 152 -23.55 -15.36 -3.51
C GLU A 152 -22.45 -14.74 -4.40
N ARG A 153 -22.51 -13.43 -4.64
CA ARG A 153 -21.54 -12.68 -5.44
C ARG A 153 -20.89 -11.59 -4.60
N ALA A 154 -19.57 -11.48 -4.66
CA ALA A 154 -18.86 -10.41 -3.97
C ALA A 154 -19.16 -9.07 -4.63
N ILE A 155 -19.67 -8.12 -3.84
CA ILE A 155 -19.96 -6.74 -4.28
C ILE A 155 -18.91 -5.74 -3.78
N SER A 156 -18.08 -6.16 -2.82
CA SER A 156 -16.94 -5.41 -2.30
C SER A 156 -15.88 -6.40 -1.83
N VAL A 157 -14.61 -6.10 -2.08
CA VAL A 157 -13.47 -6.96 -1.73
C VAL A 157 -12.32 -6.13 -1.17
N CYS A 158 -11.66 -6.66 -0.14
CA CYS A 158 -10.34 -6.19 0.31
C CYS A 158 -9.40 -7.39 0.41
N CYS A 159 -8.26 -7.30 -0.25
CA CYS A 159 -7.24 -8.34 -0.26
C CYS A 159 -5.87 -7.78 0.14
N SER A 160 -4.89 -8.66 0.30
CA SER A 160 -3.50 -8.25 0.42
C SER A 160 -2.91 -8.06 -0.98
N ALA A 161 -2.93 -6.83 -1.50
CA ALA A 161 -2.35 -6.52 -2.81
C ALA A 161 -0.86 -6.84 -2.85
N ARG A 162 -0.16 -6.56 -1.75
CA ARG A 162 1.27 -6.84 -1.57
C ARG A 162 1.49 -7.42 -0.18
N LYS A 163 2.43 -8.36 -0.05
CA LYS A 163 2.76 -9.01 1.22
C LYS A 163 4.26 -9.14 1.43
N SER A 164 4.65 -8.98 2.70
CA SER A 164 5.92 -9.42 3.23
C SER A 164 5.67 -10.41 4.40
N PRO A 165 6.71 -11.04 4.95
CA PRO A 165 6.56 -11.84 6.16
C PRO A 165 5.99 -11.05 7.34
N PHE A 166 6.16 -9.72 7.36
CA PHE A 166 5.86 -8.87 8.51
C PHE A 166 4.65 -7.96 8.32
N ALA A 167 4.20 -7.74 7.09
CA ALA A 167 3.12 -6.81 6.79
C ALA A 167 2.39 -7.17 5.49
N ALA A 168 1.18 -6.65 5.34
CA ALA A 168 0.38 -6.74 4.13
C ALA A 168 -0.21 -5.36 3.81
N GLU A 169 -0.26 -5.00 2.53
CA GLU A 169 -0.89 -3.77 2.06
C GLU A 169 -2.26 -4.07 1.45
N ALA A 170 -3.26 -3.25 1.81
CA ALA A 170 -4.63 -3.40 1.34
C ALA A 170 -4.75 -3.11 -0.17
N GLY A 171 -5.42 -4.01 -0.89
CA GLY A 171 -6.01 -3.75 -2.21
C GLY A 171 -7.52 -3.81 -2.11
N LEU A 172 -8.21 -2.78 -2.58
CA LEU A 172 -9.65 -2.61 -2.40
C LEU A 172 -10.36 -2.46 -3.73
N GLU A 173 -11.51 -3.09 -3.84
CA GLU A 173 -12.43 -2.81 -4.94
C GLU A 173 -13.89 -2.91 -4.46
N THR A 174 -14.76 -2.09 -5.03
CA THR A 174 -16.21 -2.18 -4.81
C THR A 174 -16.90 -1.98 -6.15
N ALA A 175 -17.77 -2.92 -6.48
CA ALA A 175 -18.54 -2.92 -7.70
C ALA A 175 -19.29 -1.57 -7.86
N PRO A 176 -19.24 -0.91 -9.03
CA PRO A 176 -19.74 0.45 -9.21
C PRO A 176 -21.15 0.70 -8.69
N ALA A 177 -22.07 -0.24 -8.93
CA ALA A 177 -23.48 -0.16 -8.50
C ALA A 177 -23.68 -0.18 -6.97
N PHE A 178 -22.67 -0.58 -6.20
CA PHE A 178 -22.75 -0.75 -4.74
C PHE A 178 -21.88 0.24 -3.95
N ARG A 179 -21.20 1.17 -4.64
CA ARG A 179 -20.37 2.23 -4.03
C ARG A 179 -21.20 3.19 -3.18
N GLY A 180 -20.56 3.92 -2.26
CA GLY A 180 -21.23 4.90 -1.39
C GLY A 180 -21.90 4.33 -0.13
N HIS A 181 -21.99 3.01 0.02
CA HIS A 181 -22.66 2.35 1.15
C HIS A 181 -21.72 1.94 2.29
N GLY A 182 -20.44 2.35 2.23
CA GLY A 182 -19.45 2.02 3.26
C GLY A 182 -18.93 0.58 3.24
N LEU A 183 -19.18 -0.16 2.15
CA LEU A 183 -18.76 -1.56 2.00
C LEU A 183 -17.22 -1.69 2.02
N ALA A 184 -16.51 -0.82 1.29
CA ALA A 184 -15.05 -0.81 1.24
C ALA A 184 -14.43 -0.72 2.65
N ALA A 185 -14.91 0.20 3.50
CA ALA A 185 -14.43 0.29 4.88
C ALA A 185 -14.73 -0.99 5.68
N ARG A 186 -15.89 -1.63 5.46
CA ARG A 186 -16.26 -2.86 6.14
C ARG A 186 -15.31 -4.01 5.79
N VAL A 187 -15.09 -4.29 4.50
CA VAL A 187 -14.16 -5.35 4.06
C VAL A 187 -12.72 -5.06 4.49
N THR A 188 -12.31 -3.79 4.48
CA THR A 188 -10.96 -3.38 4.91
C THR A 188 -10.75 -3.59 6.40
N SER A 189 -11.76 -3.31 7.24
CA SER A 189 -11.68 -3.59 8.68
C SER A 189 -11.47 -5.08 8.93
N ALA A 190 -12.24 -5.93 8.25
CA ALA A 190 -12.15 -7.39 8.39
C ALA A 190 -10.80 -7.92 7.94
N TRP A 191 -10.34 -7.45 6.77
CA TRP A 191 -9.03 -7.76 6.23
C TRP A 191 -7.92 -7.35 7.21
N ALA A 192 -7.98 -6.13 7.76
CA ALA A 192 -6.96 -5.64 8.69
C ALA A 192 -6.90 -6.45 9.98
N LEU A 193 -8.07 -6.88 10.51
CA LEU A 193 -8.14 -7.79 11.65
C LEU A 193 -7.55 -9.16 11.32
N ALA A 194 -7.87 -9.75 10.17
CA ALA A 194 -7.30 -11.03 9.74
C ALA A 194 -5.77 -10.96 9.53
N VAL A 195 -5.26 -9.85 8.97
CA VAL A 195 -3.82 -9.61 8.84
C VAL A 195 -3.16 -9.55 10.21
N ARG A 196 -3.75 -8.86 11.18
CA ARG A 196 -3.25 -8.83 12.58
C ARG A 196 -3.24 -10.20 13.21
N SER A 197 -4.31 -10.98 13.05
CA SER A 197 -4.39 -12.36 13.56
C SER A 197 -3.31 -13.27 12.95
N SER A 198 -2.81 -12.95 11.75
CA SER A 198 -1.67 -13.64 11.14
C SER A 198 -0.30 -13.19 11.64
N GLY A 199 -0.24 -12.28 12.62
CA GLY A 199 1.01 -11.71 13.15
C GLY A 199 1.63 -10.61 12.28
N ARG A 200 0.91 -10.12 11.26
CA ARG A 200 1.39 -9.10 10.31
C ARG A 200 0.80 -7.73 10.60
N VAL A 201 1.49 -6.69 10.14
CA VAL A 201 0.99 -5.30 10.19
C VAL A 201 0.12 -5.01 8.97
N PRO A 202 -1.16 -4.60 9.13
CA PRO A 202 -1.95 -4.09 8.02
C PRO A 202 -1.48 -2.68 7.66
N LEU A 203 -1.21 -2.47 6.37
CA LEU A 203 -0.81 -1.19 5.80
C LEU A 203 -1.90 -0.69 4.85
N TYR A 204 -2.10 0.62 4.86
CA TYR A 204 -3.05 1.29 3.97
C TYR A 204 -2.37 2.50 3.36
N SER A 205 -2.38 2.59 2.04
CA SER A 205 -1.82 3.71 1.29
C SER A 205 -2.70 3.99 0.08
N THR A 206 -2.64 5.21 -0.44
CA THR A 206 -3.35 5.58 -1.67
C THR A 206 -2.74 6.83 -2.27
N SER A 207 -3.22 7.28 -3.43
CA SER A 207 -2.85 8.58 -4.00
C SER A 207 -3.60 9.73 -3.33
N TRP A 208 -2.99 10.92 -3.24
CA TRP A 208 -3.68 12.13 -2.81
C TRP A 208 -4.91 12.49 -3.68
N SER A 209 -4.93 12.04 -4.93
CA SER A 209 -6.08 12.23 -5.84
C SER A 209 -7.20 11.20 -5.66
N ASN A 210 -6.97 10.10 -4.91
CA ASN A 210 -7.97 9.06 -4.73
C ASN A 210 -8.92 9.40 -3.56
N VAL A 211 -9.93 10.21 -3.86
CA VAL A 211 -10.94 10.68 -2.89
C VAL A 211 -11.69 9.52 -2.21
N ALA A 212 -11.97 8.44 -2.93
CA ALA A 212 -12.70 7.29 -2.40
C ALA A 212 -11.90 6.53 -1.34
N SER A 213 -10.64 6.20 -1.63
CA SER A 213 -9.74 5.57 -0.66
C SER A 213 -9.41 6.49 0.52
N LEU A 214 -9.28 7.80 0.31
CA LEU A 214 -9.16 8.77 1.39
C LEU A 214 -10.42 8.81 2.28
N ALA A 215 -11.61 8.62 1.71
CA ALA A 215 -12.85 8.51 2.48
C ALA A 215 -12.90 7.22 3.32
N VAL A 216 -12.40 6.09 2.78
CA VAL A 216 -12.26 4.84 3.53
C VAL A 216 -11.30 5.02 4.70
N ALA A 217 -10.13 5.63 4.47
CA ALA A 217 -9.16 5.90 5.53
C ALA A 217 -9.76 6.76 6.66
N ARG A 218 -10.51 7.82 6.33
CA ARG A 218 -11.24 8.64 7.32
C ARG A 218 -12.28 7.83 8.08
N LYS A 219 -13.09 7.02 7.37
CA LYS A 219 -14.15 6.22 7.99
C LYS A 219 -13.62 5.17 8.96
N LEU A 220 -12.43 4.64 8.69
CA LEU A 220 -11.73 3.68 9.55
C LEU A 220 -10.92 4.33 10.68
N GLY A 221 -10.87 5.66 10.75
CA GLY A 221 -10.07 6.38 11.74
C GLY A 221 -8.56 6.13 11.57
N LEU A 222 -8.09 5.92 10.33
CA LEU A 222 -6.67 5.70 10.09
C LEU A 222 -5.86 6.98 10.33
N SER A 223 -4.69 6.84 10.94
CA SER A 223 -3.80 7.96 11.24
C SER A 223 -2.66 8.04 10.23
N LEU A 224 -2.45 9.22 9.66
CA LEU A 224 -1.36 9.49 8.73
C LEU A 224 -0.02 9.41 9.45
N TYR A 225 0.93 8.63 8.92
CA TYR A 225 2.28 8.52 9.51
C TYR A 225 3.41 8.86 8.53
N ALA A 226 3.14 8.84 7.23
CA ALA A 226 4.11 9.20 6.20
C ALA A 226 3.43 9.63 4.91
N SER A 227 4.20 10.30 4.05
CA SER A 227 3.83 10.59 2.67
C SER A 227 4.86 9.96 1.74
N ALA A 228 4.40 9.16 0.79
CA ALA A 228 5.23 8.52 -0.22
C ALA A 228 5.19 9.33 -1.52
N TRP A 229 6.32 9.33 -2.21
CA TRP A 229 6.52 9.98 -3.49
C TRP A 229 7.34 9.06 -4.39
N SER A 230 6.97 8.96 -5.66
CA SER A 230 7.60 8.05 -6.60
C SER A 230 7.73 8.65 -7.99
N LEU A 231 8.76 8.23 -8.71
CA LEU A 231 8.93 8.50 -10.13
C LEU A 231 8.94 7.18 -10.90
N ASN A 232 8.04 7.10 -11.87
CA ASN A 232 7.91 5.98 -12.78
C ASN A 232 8.37 6.43 -14.16
N ASP A 233 9.12 5.57 -14.87
CA ASP A 233 9.36 5.80 -16.29
C ASP A 233 8.11 5.47 -17.11
N ALA A 234 8.10 5.89 -18.38
CA ALA A 234 6.97 5.65 -19.28
C ALA A 234 6.68 4.16 -19.55
N THR A 235 7.66 3.29 -19.30
CA THR A 235 7.54 1.83 -19.45
C THR A 235 6.96 1.12 -18.23
N SER A 236 6.89 1.81 -17.08
CA SER A 236 6.39 1.28 -15.81
C SER A 236 4.87 1.45 -15.66
N ARG A 237 4.10 1.52 -16.76
CA ARG A 237 2.64 1.63 -16.69
C ARG A 237 2.10 0.54 -15.78
N GLN A 238 1.55 0.94 -14.64
CA GLN A 238 0.76 0.05 -13.81
C GLN A 238 -0.45 -0.40 -14.62
N PRO A 239 -0.86 -1.67 -14.55
CA PRO A 239 -2.23 -1.99 -14.89
C PRO A 239 -3.13 -1.15 -13.99
N VAL A 240 -4.11 -0.50 -14.61
CA VAL A 240 -5.16 0.27 -13.95
C VAL A 240 -5.93 -0.67 -13.04
N GLY A 241 -5.51 -0.75 -11.77
CA GLY A 241 -6.19 -1.50 -10.71
C GLY A 241 -6.35 -0.71 -9.40
N GLN A 242 -6.02 0.59 -9.42
CA GLN A 242 -6.29 1.54 -8.33
C GLN A 242 -7.23 2.65 -8.81
N GLN A 243 -8.39 2.28 -9.35
CA GLN A 243 -9.53 3.20 -9.50
C GLN A 243 -10.76 2.60 -8.81
N GLY A 244 -10.80 2.80 -7.49
CA GLY A 244 -11.89 2.44 -6.61
C GLY A 244 -12.02 3.44 -5.49
#